data_AF-A0A6D0IKB6-F1
#
_entry.id   AF-A0A6D0IKB6-F1
#
_cell.length_a   1.000
_cell.length_b   1.000
_cell.length_c   1.000
_cell.angle_alpha   90.00
_cell.angle_beta   90.00
_cell.angle_gamma   90.00
#
_symmetry.space_group_name_H-M   'P 1'
#
loop_
_entity.id
_entity.type
_entity.pdbx_description
1 polymer ?
#
loop_
_entity_poly.entity_id
_entity_poly.type
_entity_poly.pdbx_seq_one_letter_code
_entity_poly.pdbx_strand_id
1 'polypeptide(L)'
;MVIKGILDPEDARDAVRFGADGIVVSNHGGRQLDGVLSSARALPAIADAVKGDIAILADSGIRNGLDVVRMIALGADTVLLGRAFLYALATAGQAGVANLLNLIEKEMKVAMTLTGAKSISEITQDSLVQGLGKELPAALAPMAKGNAA
;
A
#
# COMPACT_ATOMS: atom_id res chain seq x y z
N MET A 1 6.22 -21.42 0.38
CA MET A 1 5.70 -20.93 -0.91
C MET A 1 5.05 -19.56 -0.74
N VAL A 2 5.13 -18.65 -1.71
CA VAL A 2 4.40 -17.35 -1.70
C VAL A 2 3.42 -17.29 -2.87
N ILE A 3 2.14 -16.95 -2.60
CA ILE A 3 1.08 -16.87 -3.62
C ILE A 3 0.82 -15.42 -4.00
N LYS A 4 0.93 -15.10 -5.30
CA LYS A 4 0.79 -13.72 -5.80
C LYS A 4 -0.46 -13.55 -6.65
N GLY A 5 -1.18 -12.46 -6.42
CA GLY A 5 -2.39 -12.11 -7.17
C GLY A 5 -3.67 -12.12 -6.34
N ILE A 6 -3.54 -12.24 -5.01
CA ILE A 6 -4.68 -12.28 -4.10
C ILE A 6 -5.32 -10.89 -4.02
N LEU A 7 -6.63 -10.82 -4.26
CA LEU A 7 -7.43 -9.60 -4.14
C LEU A 7 -8.69 -9.80 -3.27
N ASP A 8 -8.93 -11.02 -2.82
CA ASP A 8 -10.07 -11.40 -1.99
C ASP A 8 -9.61 -11.93 -0.61
N PRO A 9 -10.27 -11.56 0.50
CA PRO A 9 -9.93 -12.05 1.83
C PRO A 9 -10.08 -13.56 2.00
N GLU A 10 -11.05 -14.21 1.36
CA GLU A 10 -11.25 -15.65 1.50
C GLU A 10 -10.15 -16.43 0.76
N ASP A 11 -9.70 -15.95 -0.40
CA ASP A 11 -8.52 -16.50 -1.08
C ASP A 11 -7.26 -16.40 -0.21
N ALA A 12 -7.14 -15.32 0.59
CA ALA A 12 -6.05 -15.18 1.55
C ALA A 12 -6.14 -16.23 2.68
N ARG A 13 -7.35 -16.48 3.22
CA ARG A 13 -7.57 -17.54 4.22
C ARG A 13 -7.24 -18.92 3.66
N ASP A 14 -7.61 -19.18 2.42
CA ASP A 14 -7.28 -20.43 1.75
C ASP A 14 -5.77 -20.58 1.54
N ALA A 15 -5.05 -19.50 1.21
CA ALA A 15 -3.58 -19.52 1.18
C ALA A 15 -2.96 -19.96 2.52
N VAL A 16 -3.49 -19.47 3.64
CA VAL A 16 -3.08 -19.92 4.99
C VAL A 16 -3.38 -21.41 5.17
N ARG A 17 -4.60 -21.86 4.86
CA ARG A 17 -5.02 -23.27 4.97
C ARG A 17 -4.15 -24.22 4.14
N PHE A 18 -3.67 -23.77 2.99
CA PHE A 18 -2.78 -24.55 2.12
C PHE A 18 -1.31 -24.50 2.54
N GLY A 19 -0.97 -23.79 3.61
CA GLY A 19 0.39 -23.72 4.14
C GLY A 19 1.32 -22.83 3.31
N ALA A 20 0.81 -21.74 2.72
CA ALA A 20 1.68 -20.71 2.15
C ALA A 20 2.48 -20.00 3.26
N ASP A 21 3.70 -19.58 2.96
CA ASP A 21 4.53 -18.75 3.85
C ASP A 21 4.13 -17.26 3.76
N GLY A 22 3.42 -16.89 2.68
CA GLY A 22 3.02 -15.52 2.43
C GLY A 22 2.17 -15.35 1.18
N ILE A 23 1.60 -14.15 1.06
CA ILE A 23 0.82 -13.72 -0.09
C ILE A 23 1.34 -12.40 -0.65
N VAL A 24 1.02 -12.13 -1.91
CA VAL A 24 1.20 -10.81 -2.53
C VAL A 24 -0.15 -10.28 -2.98
N VAL A 25 -0.61 -9.21 -2.31
CA VAL A 25 -1.80 -8.46 -2.73
C VAL A 25 -1.47 -7.69 -4.00
N SER A 26 -2.04 -8.12 -5.12
CA SER A 26 -1.58 -7.72 -6.45
C SER A 26 -2.68 -7.87 -7.50
N ASN A 27 -2.85 -6.85 -8.35
CA ASN A 27 -3.61 -6.99 -9.60
C ASN A 27 -2.68 -7.07 -10.82
N HIS A 28 -1.44 -7.53 -10.60
CA HIS A 28 -0.40 -7.66 -11.62
C HIS A 28 -0.06 -6.33 -12.32
N GLY A 29 -0.20 -5.22 -11.60
CA GLY A 29 0.03 -3.88 -12.12
C GLY A 29 -1.02 -3.42 -13.13
N GLY A 30 -2.25 -3.96 -13.04
CA GLY A 30 -3.40 -3.66 -13.91
C GLY A 30 -3.26 -4.27 -15.30
N ARG A 31 -2.68 -5.48 -15.41
CA ARG A 31 -2.32 -6.11 -16.70
C ARG A 31 -2.96 -7.46 -16.94
N GLN A 32 -3.73 -7.97 -15.99
CA GLN A 32 -4.40 -9.27 -16.11
C GLN A 32 -5.90 -9.03 -16.30
N LEU A 33 -6.70 -9.14 -15.24
CA LEU A 33 -8.13 -8.79 -15.31
C LEU A 33 -8.30 -7.28 -15.06
N ASP A 34 -8.94 -6.59 -16.01
CA ASP A 34 -9.28 -5.17 -15.87
C ASP A 34 -10.55 -4.98 -15.03
N GLY A 35 -10.72 -3.79 -14.45
CA GLY A 35 -11.87 -3.45 -13.61
C GLY A 35 -11.87 -4.03 -12.19
N VAL A 36 -10.83 -4.78 -11.81
CA VAL A 36 -10.63 -5.26 -10.43
C VAL A 36 -10.21 -4.14 -9.47
N LEU A 37 -10.26 -4.42 -8.18
CA LEU A 37 -9.77 -3.50 -7.15
C LEU A 37 -8.30 -3.13 -7.37
N SER A 38 -7.93 -1.92 -6.95
CA SER A 38 -6.53 -1.61 -6.71
C SER A 38 -6.02 -2.43 -5.53
N SER A 39 -4.74 -2.83 -5.55
CA SER A 39 -4.11 -3.55 -4.44
C SER A 39 -4.26 -2.78 -3.12
N ALA A 40 -4.12 -1.45 -3.14
CA ALA A 40 -4.32 -0.61 -1.96
C ALA A 40 -5.74 -0.66 -1.38
N ARG A 41 -6.77 -0.89 -2.20
CA ARG A 41 -8.16 -1.06 -1.73
C ARG A 41 -8.45 -2.46 -1.22
N ALA A 42 -7.85 -3.49 -1.83
CA ALA A 42 -8.02 -4.87 -1.39
C ALA A 42 -7.27 -5.18 -0.09
N LEU A 43 -6.11 -4.54 0.11
CA LEU A 43 -5.16 -4.87 1.17
C LEU A 43 -5.73 -4.84 2.60
N PRO A 44 -6.51 -3.84 3.05
CA PRO A 44 -6.98 -3.80 4.44
C PRO A 44 -7.81 -5.01 4.84
N ALA A 45 -8.81 -5.38 4.03
CA ALA A 45 -9.67 -6.53 4.34
C ALA A 45 -8.91 -7.87 4.31
N ILE A 46 -7.88 -7.97 3.47
CA ILE A 46 -6.98 -9.13 3.44
C ILE A 46 -6.10 -9.16 4.70
N ALA A 47 -5.55 -8.01 5.10
CA ALA A 47 -4.74 -7.92 6.32
C ALA A 47 -5.56 -8.28 7.56
N ASP A 48 -6.78 -7.77 7.68
CA ASP A 48 -7.71 -8.13 8.76
C ASP A 48 -7.99 -9.64 8.81
N ALA A 49 -7.92 -10.33 7.67
CA ALA A 49 -8.22 -11.76 7.58
C ALA A 49 -7.05 -12.67 7.99
N VAL A 50 -5.80 -12.28 7.74
CA VAL A 50 -4.63 -13.21 7.85
C VAL A 50 -3.33 -12.60 8.41
N LYS A 51 -3.31 -11.32 8.80
CA LYS A 51 -2.09 -10.70 9.33
C LYS A 51 -1.66 -11.38 10.63
N GLY A 52 -0.39 -11.77 10.69
CA GLY A 52 0.19 -12.52 11.81
C GLY A 52 0.27 -14.03 11.57
N ASP A 53 -0.53 -14.58 10.66
CA ASP A 53 -0.46 -15.99 10.28
C ASP A 53 0.59 -16.24 9.19
N ILE A 54 0.67 -15.33 8.21
CA ILE A 54 1.59 -15.40 7.06
C ILE A 54 2.12 -14.01 6.70
N ALA A 55 3.21 -13.95 5.92
CA ALA A 55 3.73 -12.68 5.42
C ALA A 55 2.82 -12.05 4.36
N ILE A 56 2.53 -10.76 4.49
CA ILE A 56 1.70 -10.00 3.54
C ILE A 56 2.58 -9.03 2.76
N LEU A 57 2.81 -9.32 1.48
CA LEU A 57 3.48 -8.42 0.55
C LEU A 57 2.43 -7.71 -0.32
N ALA A 58 2.78 -6.57 -0.89
CA ALA A 58 1.91 -5.89 -1.85
C ALA A 58 2.67 -5.25 -3.01
N ASP A 59 2.05 -5.13 -4.18
CA ASP A 59 2.62 -4.42 -5.34
C ASP A 59 1.58 -3.54 -6.04
N SER A 60 1.78 -3.23 -7.33
CA SER A 60 0.77 -2.59 -8.19
C SER A 60 0.47 -1.12 -7.89
N GLY A 61 1.50 -0.27 -7.87
CA GLY A 61 1.27 1.18 -7.81
C GLY A 61 2.38 2.00 -7.17
N ILE A 62 3.29 1.37 -6.43
CA ILE A 62 4.34 2.06 -5.66
C ILE A 62 5.29 2.83 -6.57
N ARG A 63 5.47 4.14 -6.31
CA ARG A 63 6.39 5.00 -7.07
C ARG A 63 7.39 5.75 -6.20
N ASN A 64 7.09 5.94 -4.91
CA ASN A 64 7.89 6.72 -3.97
C ASN A 64 7.84 6.09 -2.57
N GLY A 65 8.65 6.60 -1.65
CA GLY A 65 8.70 6.12 -0.27
C GLY A 65 7.42 6.33 0.55
N LEU A 66 6.64 7.38 0.25
CA LEU A 66 5.35 7.61 0.91
C LEU A 66 4.32 6.52 0.54
N ASP A 67 4.35 6.03 -0.70
CA ASP A 67 3.50 4.91 -1.12
C ASP A 67 3.87 3.62 -0.36
N VAL A 68 5.16 3.39 -0.10
CA VAL A 68 5.61 2.26 0.74
C VAL A 68 5.01 2.36 2.14
N VAL A 69 5.18 3.53 2.80
CA VAL A 69 4.65 3.78 4.14
C VAL A 69 3.13 3.59 4.19
N ARG A 70 2.40 4.09 3.18
CA ARG A 70 0.94 3.89 3.09
C ARG A 70 0.55 2.43 2.99
N MET A 71 1.22 1.63 2.16
CA MET A 71 0.88 0.21 2.04
C MET A 71 1.19 -0.56 3.32
N ILE A 72 2.27 -0.21 4.02
CA ILE A 72 2.57 -0.80 5.33
C ILE A 72 1.48 -0.43 6.33
N ALA A 73 1.08 0.84 6.38
CA ALA A 73 -0.02 1.32 7.23
C ALA A 73 -1.35 0.62 6.90
N LEU A 74 -1.61 0.30 5.63
CA LEU A 74 -2.80 -0.45 5.18
C LEU A 74 -2.76 -1.94 5.54
N GLY A 75 -1.62 -2.47 6.01
CA GLY A 75 -1.51 -3.83 6.51
C GLY A 75 -0.43 -4.70 5.87
N ALA A 76 0.29 -4.24 4.85
CA ALA A 76 1.41 -4.99 4.29
C ALA A 76 2.62 -5.02 5.25
N ASP A 77 3.42 -6.07 5.17
CA ASP A 77 4.72 -6.17 5.86
C ASP A 77 5.84 -5.58 4.99
N THR A 78 5.70 -5.67 3.66
CA THR A 78 6.60 -5.02 2.70
C THR A 78 5.94 -4.85 1.33
N VAL A 79 6.61 -4.15 0.42
CA VAL A 79 6.12 -3.94 -0.95
C VAL A 79 7.12 -4.40 -2.00
N LEU A 80 6.61 -4.68 -3.21
CA LEU A 80 7.41 -5.04 -4.38
C LEU A 80 7.34 -3.95 -5.45
N LEU A 81 8.44 -3.75 -6.16
CA LEU A 81 8.56 -2.79 -7.26
C LEU A 81 8.56 -3.50 -8.61
N GLY A 82 7.62 -3.13 -9.48
CA GLY A 82 7.57 -3.61 -10.86
C GLY A 82 8.16 -2.60 -11.84
N ARG A 83 7.30 -1.82 -12.51
CA ARG A 83 7.70 -0.87 -13.56
C ARG A 83 8.73 0.16 -13.12
N ALA A 84 8.64 0.70 -11.90
CA ALA A 84 9.60 1.69 -11.40
C ALA A 84 11.03 1.14 -11.43
N PHE A 85 11.22 -0.10 -10.98
CA PHE A 85 12.50 -0.80 -11.02
C PHE A 85 13.01 -0.94 -12.46
N LEU A 86 12.15 -1.41 -13.37
CA LEU A 86 12.53 -1.61 -14.78
C LEU A 86 12.89 -0.30 -15.48
N TYR A 87 12.20 0.80 -15.18
CA TYR A 87 12.50 2.09 -15.77
C TYR A 87 13.84 2.63 -15.27
N ALA A 88 14.11 2.52 -13.97
CA ALA A 88 15.40 2.89 -13.41
C ALA A 88 16.55 2.06 -14.01
N LEU A 89 16.32 0.75 -14.19
CA LEU A 89 17.27 -0.14 -14.87
C LEU A 89 17.52 0.28 -16.32
N ALA A 90 16.47 0.61 -17.06
CA ALA A 90 16.60 1.06 -18.45
C ALA A 90 17.34 2.40 -18.58
N THR A 91 17.18 3.31 -17.60
CA THR A 91 17.82 4.63 -17.62
C THR A 91 19.32 4.56 -17.35
N ALA A 92 19.76 3.79 -16.35
CA ALA A 92 21.17 3.82 -15.91
C ALA A 92 21.67 2.47 -15.35
N GLY A 93 21.09 1.35 -15.79
CA GLY A 93 21.48 0.02 -15.35
C GLY A 93 21.36 -0.13 -13.83
N GLN A 94 22.33 -0.84 -13.24
CA GLN A 94 22.40 -1.03 -11.79
C GLN A 94 22.44 0.30 -11.01
N ALA A 95 23.15 1.32 -11.52
CA ALA A 95 23.25 2.61 -10.86
C ALA A 95 21.89 3.31 -10.76
N GLY A 96 21.06 3.18 -11.81
CA GLY A 96 19.69 3.69 -11.81
C GLY A 96 18.81 3.00 -10.76
N VAL A 97 18.88 1.67 -10.68
CA VAL A 97 18.15 0.89 -9.66
C VAL A 97 18.60 1.26 -8.25
N ALA A 98 19.91 1.34 -8.01
CA ALA A 98 20.44 1.73 -6.71
C ALA A 98 19.98 3.14 -6.30
N ASN A 99 19.96 4.09 -7.25
CA ASN A 99 19.45 5.43 -7.00
C ASN A 99 17.95 5.43 -6.68
N LEU A 100 17.13 4.64 -7.39
CA LEU A 100 15.70 4.49 -7.10
C LEU A 100 15.47 3.99 -5.67
N LEU A 101 16.16 2.92 -5.27
CA LEU A 101 16.01 2.34 -3.93
C LEU A 101 16.45 3.33 -2.84
N ASN A 102 17.57 4.04 -3.07
CA ASN A 102 18.05 5.09 -2.16
C ASN A 102 17.04 6.25 -2.03
N LEU A 103 16.38 6.63 -3.13
CA LEU A 103 15.37 7.69 -3.11
C LEU A 103 14.13 7.25 -2.31
N ILE A 104 13.63 6.04 -2.58
CA ILE A 104 12.51 5.46 -1.82
C ILE A 104 12.83 5.41 -0.32
N GLU A 105 14.02 4.96 0.06
CA GLU A 105 14.44 4.92 1.47
C GLU A 105 14.45 6.32 2.10
N LYS A 106 14.98 7.33 1.41
CA LYS A 106 14.99 8.72 1.91
C LYS A 106 13.57 9.28 2.06
N GLU A 107 12.71 9.03 1.09
CA GLU A 107 11.31 9.46 1.13
C GLU A 107 10.53 8.75 2.24
N MET A 108 10.79 7.46 2.50
CA MET A 108 10.25 6.76 3.66
C MET A 108 10.68 7.44 4.97
N LYS A 109 11.96 7.77 5.13
CA LYS A 109 12.47 8.48 6.33
C LYS A 109 11.78 9.83 6.52
N VAL A 110 11.54 10.58 5.44
CA VAL A 110 10.80 11.84 5.49
C VAL A 110 9.36 11.60 5.95
N ALA A 111 8.65 10.67 5.32
CA ALA A 111 7.28 10.34 5.69
C ALA A 111 7.17 9.90 7.16
N MET A 112 8.01 8.96 7.59
CA MET A 112 8.07 8.46 8.97
C MET A 112 8.36 9.58 9.97
N THR A 113 9.30 10.48 9.67
CA THR A 113 9.60 11.64 10.53
C THR A 113 8.38 12.55 10.67
N LEU A 114 7.69 12.84 9.57
CA LEU A 114 6.53 13.74 9.55
C LEU A 114 5.29 13.13 10.19
N THR A 115 5.17 11.80 10.22
CA THR A 115 4.08 11.07 10.89
C THR A 115 4.45 10.59 12.29
N GLY A 116 5.66 10.89 12.78
CA GLY A 116 6.12 10.54 14.12
C GLY A 116 6.47 9.05 14.33
N ALA A 117 6.57 8.26 13.27
CA ALA A 117 6.96 6.85 13.34
C ALA A 117 8.49 6.72 13.39
N LYS A 118 9.04 6.21 14.48
CA LYS A 118 10.51 6.04 14.66
C LYS A 118 11.02 4.73 14.07
N SER A 119 10.12 3.79 13.83
CA SER A 119 10.42 2.45 13.31
C SER A 119 9.31 2.02 12.35
N ILE A 120 9.60 1.04 11.48
CA ILE A 120 8.60 0.50 10.54
C ILE A 120 7.41 -0.10 11.30
N SER A 121 7.66 -0.72 12.46
CA SER A 121 6.62 -1.29 13.33
C SER A 121 5.67 -0.25 13.94
N GLU A 122 6.03 1.03 13.96
CA GLU A 122 5.16 2.12 14.41
C GLU A 122 4.25 2.65 13.29
N ILE A 123 4.42 2.17 12.05
CA ILE A 123 3.53 2.52 10.93
C ILE A 123 2.27 1.67 11.03
N THR A 124 1.18 2.29 11.48
CA THR A 124 -0.12 1.63 11.66
C THR A 124 -1.21 2.32 10.84
N GLN A 125 -2.42 1.75 10.83
CA GLN A 125 -3.59 2.39 10.20
C GLN A 125 -3.90 3.79 10.77
N ASP A 126 -3.46 4.11 12.00
CA ASP A 126 -3.62 5.45 12.59
C ASP A 126 -2.77 6.52 11.88
N SER A 127 -1.76 6.09 11.10
CA SER A 127 -1.00 6.99 10.22
C SER A 127 -1.81 7.44 8.99
N LEU A 128 -2.98 6.84 8.75
CA LEU A 128 -3.87 7.17 7.65
C LEU A 128 -5.09 7.93 8.16
N VAL A 129 -5.54 8.88 7.36
CA VAL A 129 -6.86 9.47 7.56
C VAL A 129 -7.88 8.37 7.27
N GLN A 130 -8.62 7.96 8.30
CA GLN A 130 -9.80 7.11 8.14
C GLN A 130 -10.73 7.81 7.15
N GLY A 131 -11.19 7.07 6.14
CA GLY A 131 -11.90 7.65 5.00
C GLY A 131 -12.92 8.69 5.45
N LEU A 132 -12.99 9.82 4.72
CA LEU A 132 -14.05 10.83 4.85
C LEU A 132 -15.39 10.12 4.60
N GLY A 133 -15.90 9.44 5.62
CA GLY A 133 -17.12 8.66 5.56
C GLY A 133 -18.28 9.62 5.54
N LYS A 134 -18.71 10.03 4.34
CA LYS A 134 -19.95 10.75 4.03
C LYS A 134 -20.23 12.09 4.75
N GLU A 135 -19.48 12.46 5.78
CA GLU A 135 -19.56 13.74 6.46
C GLU A 135 -18.14 14.29 6.61
N LEU A 136 -17.85 15.42 5.95
CA LEU A 136 -16.70 16.22 6.34
C LEU A 136 -16.92 16.67 7.79
N PRO A 137 -15.86 16.79 8.61
CA PRO A 137 -15.95 17.54 9.87
C PRO A 137 -16.65 18.87 9.60
N ALA A 138 -17.60 19.27 10.44
CA ALA A 138 -18.38 20.51 10.24
C ALA A 138 -17.51 21.75 9.94
N ALA A 139 -16.27 21.76 10.45
CA ALA A 139 -15.26 22.78 10.20
C ALA A 139 -14.76 22.89 8.73
N LEU A 140 -15.02 21.89 7.89
CA LEU A 140 -14.60 21.82 6.49
C LEU A 140 -15.78 21.78 5.50
N ALA A 141 -17.03 21.83 5.98
CA ALA A 141 -18.19 21.97 5.11
C ALA A 141 -18.18 23.37 4.46
N PRO A 142 -18.42 23.51 3.14
CA PRO A 142 -18.53 24.82 2.52
C PRO A 142 -19.65 25.60 3.20
N MET A 143 -19.35 26.82 3.68
CA MET A 143 -20.34 27.69 4.30
C MET A 143 -21.55 27.78 3.36
N ALA A 144 -22.70 27.29 3.82
CA ALA A 144 -23.93 27.35 3.06
C ALA A 144 -24.14 28.80 2.61
N LYS A 145 -24.26 29.03 1.31
CA LYS A 145 -24.49 30.35 0.73
C LYS A 145 -25.70 30.95 1.44
N GLY A 146 -25.47 32.06 2.13
CA GLY A 146 -26.51 32.81 2.82
C GLY A 146 -27.67 33.10 1.87
N ASN A 147 -28.88 32.87 2.36
CA ASN A 147 -30.11 33.12 1.64
C ASN A 147 -30.19 34.62 1.33
N ALA A 148 -30.00 34.99 0.05
CA ALA A 148 -30.30 36.33 -0.41
C ALA A 148 -31.83 36.43 -0.55
N ALA A 149 -32.42 37.27 0.30
CA ALA A 149 -33.78 37.77 0.16
C ALA A 149 -33.91 38.63 -1.11
#